data_AF-A0A1V9VBH9-F1
#
_entry.id   AF-A0A1V9VBH9-F1
#
_cell.length_a   1.000
_cell.length_b   1.000
_cell.length_c   1.000
_cell.angle_alpha   90.00
_cell.angle_beta   90.00
_cell.angle_gamma   90.00
#
_symmetry.space_group_name_H-M   'P 1'
#
loop_
_entity.id
_entity.type
_entity.pdbx_description
1 polymer ?
#
loop_
_entity_poly.entity_id
_entity_poly.type
_entity_poly.pdbx_seq_one_letter_code
_entity_poly.pdbx_strand_id
1 'polypeptide(L)'
;MEHALSALYNVPHGAGLSVVIPAWAKWYYKQNEAQFIRFAKEIFGKNTALEGIEALESWFNKIGTPTRLNQFGLDKSNISDIIENLSYQNDIEKDDLEKILSNAL
;
A
#
# COMPACT_ATOMS: atom_id res chain seq x y z
N MET A 1 -4.67 1.14 -8.11
CA MET A 1 -5.14 1.46 -6.73
C MET A 1 -5.04 2.94 -6.43
N GLU A 2 -3.85 3.54 -6.44
CA GLU A 2 -3.71 4.96 -6.09
C GLU A 2 -4.54 5.90 -6.99
N HIS A 3 -4.53 5.70 -8.31
CA HIS A 3 -5.33 6.52 -9.22
C HIS A 3 -6.83 6.51 -8.88
N ALA A 4 -7.37 5.39 -8.37
CA ALA A 4 -8.75 5.30 -7.91
C ALA A 4 -8.98 6.12 -6.63
N LEU A 5 -8.00 6.13 -5.69
CA LEU A 5 -8.05 7.00 -4.50
C LEU A 5 -8.06 8.48 -4.89
N SER A 6 -7.19 8.87 -5.81
CA SER A 6 -7.15 10.23 -6.36
C SER A 6 -8.47 10.61 -7.04
N ALA A 7 -9.04 9.70 -7.85
CA ALA A 7 -10.27 9.95 -8.60
C ALA A 7 -11.52 10.05 -7.71
N LEU A 8 -11.66 9.16 -6.72
CA LEU A 8 -12.86 9.08 -5.88
C LEU A 8 -12.83 10.04 -4.68
N TYR A 9 -11.65 10.29 -4.11
CA TYR A 9 -11.53 10.98 -2.81
C TYR A 9 -10.64 12.23 -2.87
N ASN A 10 -10.20 12.66 -4.06
CA ASN A 10 -9.36 13.85 -4.25
C ASN A 10 -8.06 13.81 -3.40
N VAL A 11 -7.49 12.61 -3.25
CA VAL A 11 -6.24 12.38 -2.52
C VAL A 11 -5.06 12.86 -3.39
N PRO A 12 -4.08 13.60 -2.84
CA PRO A 12 -2.86 13.92 -3.57
C PRO A 12 -2.08 12.65 -3.96
N HIS A 13 -1.58 12.61 -5.19
CA HIS A 13 -0.97 11.39 -5.76
C HIS A 13 0.09 10.74 -4.86
N GLY A 14 1.05 11.52 -4.35
CA GLY A 14 2.10 11.02 -3.47
C GLY A 14 1.58 10.49 -2.13
N ALA A 15 0.51 11.08 -1.60
CA ALA A 15 -0.12 10.63 -0.35
C ALA A 15 -0.85 9.30 -0.55
N GLY A 16 -1.50 9.10 -1.70
CA GLY A 16 -2.10 7.81 -2.04
C GLY A 16 -1.04 6.72 -2.24
N LEU A 17 0.11 7.04 -2.85
CA LEU A 17 1.22 6.10 -3.02
C LEU A 17 1.81 5.63 -1.68
N SER A 18 1.97 6.53 -0.70
CA SER A 18 2.51 6.14 0.61
C SER A 18 1.58 5.22 1.42
N VAL A 19 0.29 5.17 1.08
CA VAL A 19 -0.67 4.19 1.59
C VAL A 19 -0.61 2.87 0.82
N VAL A 20 -0.63 2.94 -0.52
CA VAL A 20 -0.74 1.74 -1.37
C VAL A 20 0.55 0.92 -1.43
N ILE A 21 1.72 1.56 -1.48
CA ILE A 21 3.00 0.86 -1.68
C ILE A 21 3.28 -0.14 -0.53
N PRO A 22 3.21 0.25 0.76
CA PRO A 22 3.44 -0.70 1.84
C PRO A 22 2.39 -1.81 1.91
N ALA A 23 1.14 -1.48 1.61
CA ALA A 23 0.03 -2.43 1.62
C ALA A 23 0.19 -3.51 0.52
N TRP A 24 0.57 -3.09 -0.68
CA TRP A 24 0.94 -4.00 -1.77
C TRP A 24 2.18 -4.83 -1.41
N ALA A 25 3.21 -4.21 -0.82
CA ALA A 25 4.42 -4.92 -0.43
C ALA A 25 4.13 -6.04 0.57
N LYS A 26 3.26 -5.80 1.57
CA LYS A 26 2.81 -6.83 2.53
C LYS A 26 2.12 -8.02 1.85
N TRP A 27 1.43 -7.80 0.74
CA TRP A 27 0.81 -8.87 -0.05
C TRP A 27 1.82 -9.58 -0.97
N TYR A 28 2.70 -8.83 -1.64
CA TYR A 28 3.56 -9.36 -2.71
C TYR A 28 4.90 -9.93 -2.23
N TYR A 29 5.41 -9.55 -1.05
CA TYR A 29 6.82 -9.75 -0.71
C TYR A 29 7.31 -11.20 -0.83
N LYS A 30 6.46 -12.20 -0.55
CA LYS A 30 6.81 -13.62 -0.67
C LYS A 30 7.15 -14.05 -2.09
N GLN A 31 6.59 -13.38 -3.10
CA GLN A 31 6.88 -13.68 -4.51
C GLN A 31 8.24 -13.16 -4.96
N ASN A 32 8.86 -12.27 -4.19
CA ASN A 32 10.20 -11.74 -4.46
C ASN A 32 10.97 -11.43 -3.17
N GLU A 33 10.98 -12.39 -2.24
CA GLU A 33 11.41 -12.16 -0.87
C GLU A 33 12.86 -11.70 -0.77
N ALA A 34 13.75 -12.25 -1.60
CA ALA A 34 15.16 -11.87 -1.65
C ALA A 34 15.35 -10.37 -1.94
N GLN A 35 14.53 -9.79 -2.82
CA GLN A 35 14.62 -8.37 -3.14
C GLN A 35 14.12 -7.49 -1.99
N PHE A 36 13.06 -7.91 -1.29
CA PHE A 36 12.56 -7.19 -0.12
C PHE A 36 13.51 -7.29 1.08
N ILE A 37 14.17 -8.43 1.30
CA ILE A 37 15.23 -8.57 2.30
C ILE A 37 16.41 -7.65 1.96
N ARG A 38 16.84 -7.60 0.69
CA ARG A 38 17.89 -6.68 0.26
C ARG A 38 17.49 -5.23 0.49
N PHE A 39 16.26 -4.84 0.13
CA PHE A 39 15.74 -3.50 0.40
C PHE A 39 15.77 -3.16 1.90
N ALA A 40 15.26 -4.07 2.74
CA ALA A 40 15.25 -3.92 4.19
C ALA A 40 16.66 -3.69 4.75
N LYS A 41 17.63 -4.48 4.29
CA LYS A 41 19.02 -4.41 4.73
C LYS A 41 19.73 -3.15 4.27
N GLU A 42 19.70 -2.88 2.97
CA GLU A 42 20.51 -1.82 2.36
C GLU A 42 19.95 -0.42 2.63
N ILE A 43 18.63 -0.27 2.78
CA ILE A 43 17.99 1.05 2.98
C ILE A 43 17.75 1.34 4.46
N PHE A 44 17.39 0.33 5.25
CA PHE A 44 16.96 0.52 6.64
C PHE A 44 17.79 -0.23 7.69
N GLY A 45 18.80 -1.00 7.28
CA GLY A 45 19.59 -1.81 8.22
C GLY A 45 18.76 -2.90 8.93
N LYS A 46 17.72 -3.40 8.27
CA LYS A 46 16.80 -4.45 8.78
C LYS A 46 17.11 -5.81 8.17
N ASN A 47 16.66 -6.88 8.83
CA ASN A 47 17.06 -8.25 8.46
C ASN A 47 15.97 -9.01 7.72
N THR A 48 14.71 -8.62 7.88
CA THR A 48 13.57 -9.28 7.24
C THR A 48 12.82 -8.36 6.28
N ALA A 49 12.14 -8.96 5.29
CA ALA A 49 11.30 -8.22 4.35
C ALA A 49 10.23 -7.38 5.06
N LEU A 50 9.56 -7.96 6.06
CA LEU A 50 8.51 -7.28 6.83
C LEU A 50 9.06 -6.09 7.64
N GLU A 51 10.19 -6.23 8.33
CA GLU A 51 10.83 -5.11 9.03
C GLU A 51 11.19 -3.97 8.07
N GLY A 52 11.61 -4.27 6.84
CA GLY A 52 11.88 -3.27 5.81
C GLY A 52 10.62 -2.53 5.35
N ILE A 53 9.50 -3.24 5.19
CA ILE A 53 8.22 -2.65 4.83
C ILE A 53 7.68 -1.78 5.98
N GLU A 54 7.78 -2.23 7.22
CA GLU A 54 7.40 -1.45 8.41
C GLU A 54 8.29 -0.21 8.60
N ALA A 55 9.59 -0.31 8.29
CA ALA A 55 10.50 0.83 8.32
C ALA A 55 10.13 1.88 7.25
N LEU A 56 9.70 1.43 6.05
CA LEU A 56 9.18 2.31 5.01
C LEU A 56 7.89 3.02 5.47
N GLU A 57 6.95 2.30 6.08
CA GLU A 57 5.73 2.92 6.66
C GLU A 57 6.08 3.95 7.74
N SER A 58 7.02 3.61 8.62
CA SER A 58 7.48 4.51 9.68
C SER A 58 8.15 5.76 9.11
N TRP A 59 8.91 5.62 8.03
CA TRP A 59 9.55 6.75 7.35
C TRP A 59 8.51 7.66 6.69
N PHE A 60 7.52 7.10 5.99
CA PHE A 60 6.41 7.87 5.41
C PHE A 60 5.65 8.68 6.47
N ASN A 61 5.27 8.04 7.59
CA ASN A 61 4.62 8.75 8.70
C ASN A 61 5.52 9.85 9.27
N LYS A 62 6.84 9.58 9.41
CA LYS A 62 7.80 10.55 9.95
C LYS A 62 7.91 11.81 9.08
N ILE A 63 7.80 11.68 7.75
CA ILE A 63 7.83 12.83 6.84
C ILE A 63 6.45 13.48 6.62
N GLY A 64 5.42 13.01 7.34
CA GLY A 64 4.08 13.59 7.33
C GLY A 64 3.18 13.13 6.19
N THR A 65 3.51 12.03 5.52
CA THR A 65 2.63 11.43 4.49
C THR A 65 1.89 10.22 5.08
N PRO A 66 0.61 10.01 4.75
CA PRO A 66 -0.20 8.95 5.34
C PRO A 66 0.20 7.56 4.86
N THR A 67 -0.02 6.55 5.69
CA THR A 67 0.23 5.13 5.37
C THR A 67 -0.99 4.24 5.60
N ARG A 68 -2.12 4.82 6.01
CA ARG A 68 -3.40 4.13 6.23
C ARG A 68 -4.55 4.88 5.57
N LEU A 69 -5.54 4.13 5.10
CA LEU A 69 -6.78 4.67 4.53
C LEU A 69 -7.56 5.53 5.55
N ASN A 70 -7.53 5.15 6.83
CA ASN A 70 -8.21 5.90 7.89
C ASN A 70 -7.66 7.33 8.09
N GLN A 71 -6.42 7.61 7.67
CA GLN A 71 -5.85 8.97 7.72
C GLN A 71 -6.48 9.90 6.67
N PHE A 72 -7.17 9.33 5.67
CA PHE A 72 -8.04 10.05 4.74
C PHE A 72 -9.52 10.04 5.15
N GLY A 73 -9.85 9.46 6.32
CA GLY A 73 -11.24 9.24 6.74
C GLY A 73 -11.93 8.11 5.99
N LEU A 74 -11.17 7.20 5.37
CA LEU A 74 -11.69 6.04 4.64
C LEU A 74 -11.61 4.78 5.51
N ASP A 75 -12.60 3.91 5.38
CA ASP A 75 -12.66 2.65 6.11
C ASP A 75 -13.01 1.46 5.19
N LYS A 76 -13.30 0.30 5.80
CA LYS A 76 -13.61 -0.92 5.07
C LYS A 76 -14.80 -0.77 4.10
N SER A 77 -15.76 0.11 4.40
CA SER A 77 -16.92 0.35 3.54
C SER A 77 -16.54 0.95 2.19
N ASN A 78 -15.41 1.66 2.10
CA ASN A 78 -14.93 2.28 0.87
C ASN A 78 -14.18 1.32 -0.08
N ILE A 79 -13.80 0.12 0.40
CA ILE A 79 -12.98 -0.81 -0.40
C ILE A 79 -13.69 -1.24 -1.69
N SER A 80 -15.01 -1.52 -1.62
CA SER A 80 -15.77 -1.95 -2.82
C SER A 80 -15.74 -0.88 -3.91
N ASP A 81 -16.00 0.38 -3.54
CA ASP A 81 -16.02 1.51 -4.47
C ASP A 81 -14.64 1.72 -5.13
N ILE A 82 -13.57 1.63 -4.33
CA ILE A 82 -12.19 1.72 -4.84
C ILE A 82 -11.93 0.65 -5.88
N ILE A 83 -12.31 -0.60 -5.60
CA ILE A 83 -12.09 -1.73 -6.51
C ILE A 83 -12.93 -1.60 -7.78
N GLU A 84 -14.19 -1.20 -7.67
CA GLU A 84 -15.07 -0.98 -8.82
C GLU A 84 -14.55 0.13 -9.74
N ASN A 85 -13.90 1.14 -9.17
CA ASN A 85 -13.26 2.21 -9.94
C ASN A 85 -11.93 1.80 -10.58
N LEU A 86 -11.33 0.67 -10.20
CA LEU A 86 -10.18 0.09 -10.89
C LEU A 86 -10.64 -0.53 -12.22
N SER A 87 -10.99 0.35 -13.15
CA SER A 87 -11.46 -0.01 -14.47
C SER A 87 -10.34 -0.72 -15.25
N TYR A 88 -10.62 -1.96 -15.68
CA TYR A 88 -9.91 -2.69 -16.76
C TYR A 88 -8.49 -3.23 -16.52
N GLN A 89 -8.02 -3.41 -15.29
CA GLN A 89 -6.74 -4.11 -15.06
C GLN A 89 -6.98 -5.58 -14.64
N ASN A 90 -6.95 -6.48 -15.61
CA ASN A 90 -7.12 -7.94 -15.41
C ASN A 90 -5.87 -8.63 -14.82
N ASP A 91 -4.85 -7.88 -14.41
CA ASP A 91 -3.57 -8.45 -13.97
C ASP A 91 -3.60 -8.90 -12.50
N ILE A 92 -4.53 -8.39 -11.71
CA ILE A 92 -4.70 -8.74 -10.28
C ILE A 92 -6.18 -9.08 -10.03
N GLU A 93 -6.44 -10.23 -9.43
CA GLU A 93 -7.79 -10.67 -9.09
C GLU A 93 -8.44 -9.75 -8.04
N LYS A 94 -9.77 -9.64 -8.09
CA LYS A 94 -10.55 -8.83 -7.13
C LYS A 94 -10.23 -9.18 -5.68
N ASP A 95 -10.16 -10.46 -5.35
CA ASP A 95 -9.84 -10.94 -4.00
C ASP A 95 -8.44 -10.50 -3.54
N ASP A 96 -7.49 -10.38 -4.46
CA ASP A 96 -6.15 -9.89 -4.14
C ASP A 96 -6.13 -8.37 -3.96
N LEU A 97 -6.91 -7.62 -4.75
CA LEU A 97 -7.12 -6.19 -4.51
C LEU A 97 -7.74 -5.94 -3.13
N GLU A 98 -8.71 -6.75 -2.72
CA GLU A 98 -9.31 -6.67 -1.38
C GLU A 98 -8.28 -6.94 -0.27
N LYS A 99 -7.43 -7.98 -0.44
CA LYS A 99 -6.34 -8.27 0.52
C LYS A 99 -5.34 -7.12 0.59
N ILE A 100 -4.94 -6.56 -0.55
CA ILE A 100 -4.00 -5.45 -0.60
C ILE A 100 -4.60 -4.23 0.11
N LEU A 101 -5.83 -3.83 -0.23
CA LEU A 101 -6.48 -2.68 0.40
C LEU A 101 -6.75 -2.91 1.90
N SER A 102 -6.99 -4.15 2.31
CA SER A 102 -7.12 -4.50 3.72
C SER A 102 -5.82 -4.31 4.51
N ASN A 103 -4.65 -4.48 3.88
CA ASN A 103 -3.36 -4.18 4.52
C ASN A 103 -3.14 -2.67 4.74
N ALA A 104 -3.95 -1.82 4.08
CA ALA A 104 -3.91 -0.38 4.19
C ALA A 104 -4.94 0.20 5.19
N LEU A 105 -5.82 -0.62 5.76
CA LEU A 105 -6.72 -0.21 6.85
C LEU A 105 -5.95 0.03 8.15
#